data_AF-A0A3N5NVV1-F1
#
_entry.id   AF-A0A3N5NVV1-F1
#
_cell.length_a   1.000
_cell.length_b   1.000
_cell.length_c   1.000
_cell.angle_alpha   90.00
_cell.angle_beta   90.00
_cell.angle_gamma   90.00
#
_symmetry.space_group_name_H-M   'P 1'
#
loop_
_entity.id
_entity.type
_entity.pdbx_description
1 polymer ?
#
loop_
_entity_poly.entity_id
_entity_poly.type
_entity_poly.pdbx_seq_one_letter_code
_entity_poly.pdbx_strand_id
1 'polypeptide(L)'
;MTKKKDTSPVNEEHFTDGQDAEQGYAYDADFNLEEEYIPAPVVASGIYHASVTKVEFNPADQTIDWIFVLNDNGGVMSDGSTPIDGASFKYRNWLPKSGDENEMSKDGRTTKRQAKIGFIANFAESLGIDMNTPKKIMEAITYQEWIGLEADLKLRVREYQGRMLNDIEKVIPAR
;
A
#
# COMPACT_ATOMS: atom_id res chain seq x y z
N MET A 1 -30.71 41.38 -48.27
CA MET A 1 -31.63 41.11 -47.14
C MET A 1 -32.42 39.85 -47.54
N THR A 2 -32.39 38.70 -46.88
CA THR A 2 -32.10 38.38 -45.48
C THR A 2 -31.72 36.89 -45.36
N LYS A 3 -31.03 36.59 -44.25
CA LYS A 3 -30.24 35.42 -43.84
C LYS A 3 -30.86 34.02 -43.97
N LYS A 4 -29.99 33.04 -44.31
CA LYS A 4 -30.13 31.60 -44.03
C LYS A 4 -30.16 31.37 -42.51
N LYS A 5 -31.05 30.51 -42.02
CA LYS A 5 -31.02 29.94 -40.67
C LYS A 5 -30.50 28.51 -40.78
N ASP A 6 -29.28 28.29 -40.30
CA ASP A 6 -28.79 26.99 -39.88
C ASP A 6 -29.39 26.67 -38.50
N THR A 7 -30.04 25.54 -38.39
CA THR A 7 -30.38 24.91 -37.11
C THR A 7 -30.12 23.42 -37.28
N SER A 8 -28.93 22.99 -36.88
CA SER A 8 -28.60 21.58 -36.68
C SER A 8 -29.34 21.08 -35.42
N PRO A 9 -30.07 19.95 -35.48
CA PRO A 9 -30.60 19.33 -34.28
C PRO A 9 -29.51 18.58 -33.50
N VAL A 10 -29.62 18.66 -32.18
CA VAL A 10 -28.83 17.92 -31.18
C VAL A 10 -29.15 16.44 -31.36
N ASN A 11 -28.12 15.62 -31.57
CA ASN A 11 -28.26 14.17 -31.65
C ASN A 11 -28.32 13.63 -30.22
N GLU A 12 -29.53 13.32 -29.76
CA GLU A 12 -29.74 12.49 -28.57
C GLU A 12 -29.25 11.08 -28.91
N GLU A 13 -28.20 10.61 -28.24
CA GLU A 13 -27.75 9.24 -28.37
C GLU A 13 -28.80 8.30 -27.77
N HIS A 14 -29.63 7.75 -28.65
CA HIS A 14 -30.37 6.53 -28.41
C HIS A 14 -29.35 5.42 -28.15
N PHE A 15 -29.35 4.89 -26.92
CA PHE A 15 -28.81 3.56 -26.65
C PHE A 15 -29.64 2.56 -27.47
N THR A 16 -29.14 2.21 -28.65
CA THR A 16 -29.63 1.08 -29.43
C THR A 16 -29.25 -0.18 -28.68
N ASP A 17 -30.27 -0.94 -28.29
CA ASP A 17 -30.18 -2.28 -27.74
C ASP A 17 -29.46 -3.16 -28.77
N GLY A 18 -28.14 -3.30 -28.58
CA GLY A 18 -27.22 -3.95 -29.49
C GLY A 18 -26.96 -5.37 -29.03
N GLN A 19 -27.48 -6.33 -29.79
CA GLN A 19 -27.07 -7.73 -29.77
C GLN A 19 -25.55 -7.81 -30.00
N ASP A 20 -24.77 -8.04 -28.95
CA ASP A 20 -23.33 -8.27 -29.06
C ASP A 20 -22.91 -9.58 -28.35
N ALA A 21 -22.44 -10.50 -29.19
CA ALA A 21 -21.52 -11.60 -28.91
C ALA A 21 -21.85 -12.59 -27.76
N GLU A 22 -22.32 -13.78 -28.16
CA GLU A 22 -22.15 -15.04 -27.43
C GLU A 22 -20.64 -15.42 -27.31
N GLN A 23 -19.88 -14.67 -26.52
CA GLN A 23 -18.76 -15.23 -25.77
C GLN A 23 -19.20 -15.20 -24.32
N GLY A 24 -19.83 -16.30 -23.88
CA GLY A 24 -20.36 -16.44 -22.54
C GLY A 24 -19.24 -16.29 -21.51
N TYR A 25 -19.05 -15.07 -21.02
CA TYR A 25 -18.42 -14.85 -19.74
C TYR A 25 -19.32 -15.54 -18.72
N ALA A 26 -18.90 -16.71 -18.24
CA ALA A 26 -19.52 -17.36 -17.11
C ALA A 26 -19.16 -16.56 -15.85
N TYR A 27 -19.80 -15.41 -15.67
CA TYR A 27 -19.83 -14.74 -14.38
C TYR A 27 -21.00 -15.29 -13.57
N ASP A 28 -20.79 -15.39 -12.26
CA ASP A 28 -21.86 -15.69 -11.34
C ASP A 28 -22.89 -14.57 -11.46
N ALA A 29 -24.12 -14.89 -11.86
CA ALA A 29 -25.18 -13.89 -12.08
C ALA A 29 -25.93 -13.55 -10.78
N ASP A 30 -25.57 -14.21 -9.66
CA ASP A 30 -26.27 -14.16 -8.38
C ASP A 30 -25.52 -13.36 -7.29
N PHE A 31 -24.69 -12.38 -7.68
CA PHE A 31 -24.09 -11.46 -6.70
C PHE A 31 -24.81 -10.11 -6.71
N ASN A 32 -25.17 -9.62 -5.52
CA ASN A 32 -25.73 -8.29 -5.29
C ASN A 32 -24.77 -7.47 -4.42
N LEU A 33 -24.07 -6.51 -5.04
CA LEU A 33 -23.08 -5.69 -4.36
C LEU A 33 -23.67 -4.84 -3.23
N GLU A 34 -24.89 -4.33 -3.37
CA GLU A 34 -25.49 -3.47 -2.34
C GLU A 34 -25.85 -4.25 -1.08
N GLU A 35 -26.20 -5.52 -1.24
CA GLU A 35 -26.62 -6.40 -0.15
C GLU A 35 -25.44 -7.16 0.48
N GLU A 36 -24.45 -7.53 -0.32
CA GLU A 36 -23.35 -8.41 0.10
C GLU A 36 -22.03 -7.68 0.40
N TYR A 37 -21.89 -6.41 0.01
CA TYR A 37 -20.65 -5.67 0.28
C TYR A 37 -20.45 -5.42 1.78
N ILE A 38 -19.41 -6.04 2.33
CA ILE A 38 -18.92 -5.79 3.68
C ILE A 38 -17.58 -5.05 3.57
N PRO A 39 -17.44 -3.85 4.17
CA PRO A 39 -16.16 -3.15 4.21
C PRO A 39 -15.08 -4.03 4.84
N ALA A 40 -13.87 -3.98 4.28
CA ALA A 40 -12.73 -4.70 4.86
C ALA A 40 -12.52 -4.25 6.32
N PRO A 41 -12.43 -5.20 7.27
CA PRO A 41 -12.19 -4.86 8.67
C PRO A 41 -10.80 -4.26 8.85
N VAL A 42 -10.66 -3.40 9.85
CA VAL A 42 -9.39 -2.74 10.18
C VAL A 42 -8.96 -3.08 11.60
N VAL A 43 -7.65 -3.17 11.80
CA VAL A 43 -7.03 -3.25 13.12
C VAL A 43 -7.10 -1.87 13.78
N ALA A 44 -7.39 -1.81 15.08
CA ALA A 44 -7.40 -0.54 15.80
C ALA A 44 -6.03 0.15 15.74
N SER A 45 -5.98 1.47 15.93
CA SER A 45 -4.69 2.16 15.99
C SER A 45 -3.96 1.78 17.28
N GLY A 46 -2.69 1.41 17.18
CA GLY A 46 -1.96 0.83 18.31
C GLY A 46 -0.55 0.37 17.94
N ILE A 47 0.10 -0.32 18.86
CA ILE A 47 1.38 -0.98 18.64
C ILE A 47 1.11 -2.48 18.67
N TYR A 48 1.56 -3.18 17.62
CA TYR A 48 1.29 -4.60 17.42
C TYR A 48 2.58 -5.34 17.09
N HIS A 49 2.77 -6.50 17.71
CA HIS A 49 3.88 -7.40 17.42
C HIS A 49 3.69 -8.06 16.06
N ALA A 50 4.78 -8.17 15.29
CA ALA A 50 4.75 -8.71 13.95
C ALA A 50 6.09 -9.30 13.52
N SER A 51 6.04 -10.29 12.64
CA SER A 51 7.19 -10.87 11.97
C SER A 51 7.27 -10.46 10.51
N VAL A 52 8.49 -10.25 10.00
CA VAL A 52 8.75 -10.08 8.56
C VAL A 52 8.55 -11.42 7.86
N THR A 53 7.61 -11.51 6.93
CA THR A 53 7.36 -12.75 6.16
C THR A 53 7.84 -12.65 4.72
N LYS A 54 8.03 -11.44 4.21
CA LYS A 54 8.48 -11.21 2.84
C LYS A 54 9.20 -9.87 2.71
N VAL A 55 10.29 -9.86 1.94
CA VAL A 55 10.98 -8.63 1.54
C VAL A 55 11.29 -8.69 0.06
N GLU A 56 10.90 -7.66 -0.68
CA GLU A 56 11.08 -7.61 -2.14
C GLU A 56 11.56 -6.26 -2.62
N PHE A 57 12.44 -6.26 -3.62
CA PHE A 57 12.77 -5.04 -4.34
C PHE A 57 11.74 -4.78 -5.44
N ASN A 58 11.12 -3.60 -5.41
CA ASN A 58 10.21 -3.13 -6.45
C ASN A 58 10.96 -2.12 -7.35
N PRO A 59 11.37 -2.53 -8.57
CA PRO A 59 12.16 -1.68 -9.45
C PRO A 59 11.37 -0.51 -10.06
N ALA A 60 10.05 -0.64 -10.22
CA ALA A 60 9.22 0.41 -10.81
C ALA A 60 9.17 1.63 -9.88
N ASP A 61 8.94 1.38 -8.59
CA ASP A 61 8.87 2.44 -7.59
C ASP A 61 10.25 2.78 -6.99
N GLN A 62 11.26 1.94 -7.21
CA GLN A 62 12.55 1.92 -6.50
C GLN A 62 12.33 1.89 -4.98
N THR A 63 11.60 0.87 -4.53
CA THR A 63 11.33 0.64 -3.11
C THR A 63 11.77 -0.74 -2.68
N ILE A 64 12.01 -0.89 -1.39
CA ILE A 64 12.03 -2.20 -0.72
C ILE A 64 10.70 -2.33 -0.01
N ASP A 65 9.97 -3.37 -0.39
CA ASP A 65 8.64 -3.67 0.07
C ASP A 65 8.72 -4.79 1.11
N TRP A 66 8.34 -4.46 2.34
CA TRP A 66 8.36 -5.36 3.49
C TRP A 66 6.93 -5.77 3.82
N ILE A 67 6.68 -7.08 3.91
CA ILE A 67 5.42 -7.62 4.41
C ILE A 67 5.66 -8.11 5.83
N PHE A 68 4.92 -7.52 6.75
CA PHE A 68 4.85 -7.94 8.15
C PHE A 68 3.53 -8.66 8.40
N VAL A 69 3.55 -9.70 9.21
CA VAL A 69 2.34 -10.40 9.66
C VAL A 69 2.23 -10.27 11.17
N LEU A 70 1.09 -9.80 11.64
CA LEU A 70 0.82 -9.70 13.08
C LEU A 70 0.76 -11.09 13.70
N ASN A 71 1.42 -11.26 14.85
CA ASN A 71 1.47 -12.49 15.62
C ASN A 71 1.43 -12.16 17.13
N ASP A 72 0.82 -13.03 17.92
CA ASP A 72 0.78 -12.94 19.39
C ASP A 72 0.20 -11.63 19.98
N ASN A 73 -0.73 -10.96 19.28
CA ASN A 73 -1.42 -9.78 19.78
C ASN A 73 -2.78 -10.10 20.42
N GLY A 74 -3.45 -11.14 19.92
CA GLY A 74 -4.82 -11.48 20.28
C GLY A 74 -5.84 -10.41 19.84
N GLY A 75 -7.10 -10.64 20.21
CA GLY A 75 -8.20 -9.74 19.89
C GLY A 75 -8.73 -9.90 18.45
N VAL A 76 -9.67 -9.02 18.12
CA VAL A 76 -10.39 -9.01 16.83
C VAL A 76 -10.39 -7.60 16.24
N MET A 77 -10.55 -7.52 14.92
CA MET A 77 -10.64 -6.29 14.14
C MET A 77 -11.98 -5.57 14.36
N SER A 78 -12.20 -4.48 13.63
CA SER A 78 -13.38 -3.62 13.74
C SER A 78 -14.73 -4.29 13.49
N ASP A 79 -14.77 -5.46 12.87
CA ASP A 79 -15.99 -6.25 12.65
C ASP A 79 -16.40 -7.11 13.86
N GLY A 80 -15.55 -7.18 14.88
CA GLY A 80 -15.79 -7.97 16.09
C GLY A 80 -15.61 -9.48 15.94
N SER A 81 -15.14 -9.97 14.78
CA SER A 81 -15.00 -11.41 14.51
C SER A 81 -13.69 -11.80 13.83
N THR A 82 -13.14 -10.95 12.97
CA THR A 82 -11.88 -11.23 12.28
C THR A 82 -10.71 -11.11 13.25
N PRO A 83 -9.87 -12.14 13.44
CA PRO A 83 -8.70 -12.05 14.32
C PRO A 83 -7.70 -10.99 13.84
N ILE A 84 -7.04 -10.32 14.79
CA ILE A 84 -5.94 -9.39 14.47
C ILE A 84 -4.71 -10.14 13.97
N ASP A 85 -4.37 -11.26 14.61
CA ASP A 85 -3.22 -12.07 14.23
C ASP A 85 -3.44 -12.74 12.86
N GLY A 86 -2.38 -12.79 12.06
CA GLY A 86 -2.42 -13.18 10.65
C GLY A 86 -2.66 -12.00 9.69
N ALA A 87 -3.06 -10.83 10.19
CA ALA A 87 -3.18 -9.63 9.36
C ALA A 87 -1.82 -9.23 8.79
N SER A 88 -1.78 -8.98 7.48
CA SER A 88 -0.56 -8.63 6.75
C SER A 88 -0.51 -7.14 6.43
N PHE A 89 0.61 -6.49 6.73
CA PHE A 89 0.82 -5.07 6.46
C PHE A 89 2.09 -4.84 5.64
N LYS A 90 1.98 -3.95 4.65
CA LYS A 90 3.09 -3.59 3.77
C LYS A 90 3.73 -2.28 4.22
N TYR A 91 5.02 -2.32 4.53
CA TYR A 91 5.85 -1.13 4.71
C TYR A 91 6.75 -0.94 3.48
N ARG A 92 6.99 0.31 3.07
CA ARG A 92 7.87 0.60 1.92
C ARG A 92 9.02 1.52 2.33
N ASN A 93 10.25 1.06 2.16
CA ASN A 93 11.42 1.94 2.17
C ASN A 93 11.67 2.48 0.77
N TRP A 94 11.68 3.80 0.62
CA TRP A 94 12.00 4.45 -0.64
C TRP A 94 13.51 4.60 -0.82
N LEU A 95 14.05 4.05 -1.91
CA LEU A 95 15.46 4.23 -2.24
C LEU A 95 15.70 5.58 -2.90
N PRO A 96 16.89 6.20 -2.69
CA PRO A 96 17.31 7.37 -3.43
C PRO A 96 17.37 7.09 -4.94
N LYS A 97 16.73 7.96 -5.73
CA LYS A 97 16.74 7.96 -7.19
C LYS A 97 17.71 9.03 -7.70
N SER A 98 18.11 8.92 -8.96
CA SER A 98 18.85 10.00 -9.63
C SER A 98 17.98 11.27 -9.67
N GLY A 99 18.57 12.43 -9.38
CA GLY A 99 17.87 13.72 -9.34
C GLY A 99 17.33 14.10 -7.95
N ASP A 100 17.17 13.15 -7.02
CA ASP A 100 16.74 13.44 -5.65
C ASP A 100 17.74 14.34 -4.89
N GLU A 101 18.99 14.39 -5.33
CA GLU A 101 20.03 15.27 -4.80
C GLU A 101 19.80 16.75 -5.14
N ASN A 102 19.03 17.05 -6.19
CA ASN A 102 18.78 18.42 -6.66
C ASN A 102 17.44 18.98 -6.15
N GLU A 103 16.60 18.12 -5.57
CA GLU A 103 15.28 18.48 -5.10
C GLU A 103 15.24 18.55 -3.58
N MET A 104 14.61 19.60 -3.05
CA MET A 104 14.39 19.73 -1.61
C MET A 104 13.29 18.76 -1.14
N SER A 105 13.45 18.23 0.07
CA SER A 105 12.40 17.48 0.76
C SER A 105 11.20 18.38 1.06
N LYS A 106 10.05 17.78 1.41
CA LYS A 106 8.80 18.50 1.67
C LYS A 106 8.92 19.58 2.76
N ASP A 107 9.80 19.36 3.74
CA ASP A 107 10.09 20.29 4.83
C ASP A 107 11.12 21.37 4.45
N GLY A 108 11.76 21.27 3.27
CA GLY A 108 12.72 22.24 2.76
C GLY A 108 14.06 22.31 3.50
N ARG A 109 14.35 21.39 4.42
CA ARG A 109 15.57 21.42 5.25
C ARG A 109 16.71 20.59 4.69
N THR A 110 16.38 19.54 3.93
CA THR A 110 17.34 18.61 3.35
C THR A 110 16.98 18.33 1.90
N THR A 111 17.84 17.64 1.17
CA THR A 111 17.47 17.12 -0.16
C THR A 111 16.61 15.86 -0.01
N LYS A 112 15.80 15.53 -1.02
CA LYS A 112 15.03 14.28 -1.03
C LYS A 112 15.92 13.06 -0.84
N ARG A 113 17.14 13.11 -1.41
CA ARG A 113 18.15 12.05 -1.24
C ARG A 113 18.52 11.85 0.23
N GLN A 114 18.86 12.93 0.93
CA GLN A 114 19.25 12.86 2.34
C GLN A 114 18.09 12.41 3.23
N ALA A 115 16.87 12.89 2.96
CA ALA A 115 15.68 12.44 3.69
C ALA A 115 15.45 10.93 3.54
N LYS A 116 15.56 10.38 2.32
CA LYS A 116 15.42 8.93 2.06
C LYS A 116 16.50 8.12 2.76
N ILE A 117 17.76 8.57 2.72
CA ILE A 117 18.86 7.92 3.44
C ILE A 117 18.57 7.91 4.95
N GLY A 118 18.10 9.01 5.52
CA GLY A 118 17.70 9.08 6.92
C GLY A 118 16.58 8.10 7.28
N PHE A 119 15.57 7.95 6.41
CA PHE A 119 14.50 6.97 6.62
C PHE A 119 15.01 5.52 6.57
N ILE A 120 15.91 5.20 5.64
CA ILE A 120 16.54 3.87 5.57
C ILE A 120 17.38 3.61 6.81
N ALA A 121 18.19 4.58 7.25
CA ALA A 121 19.04 4.44 8.43
C ALA A 121 18.22 4.19 9.70
N ASN A 122 17.17 4.99 9.94
CA ASN A 122 16.30 4.82 11.10
C ASN A 122 15.56 3.47 11.08
N PHE A 123 15.14 3.01 9.90
CA PHE A 123 14.48 1.71 9.77
C PHE A 123 15.46 0.55 10.02
N ALA A 124 16.67 0.64 9.46
CA ALA A 124 17.72 -0.35 9.65
C ALA A 124 18.14 -0.45 11.12
N GLU A 125 18.23 0.69 11.81
CA GLU A 125 18.47 0.76 13.26
C GLU A 125 17.32 0.10 14.05
N SER A 126 16.06 0.37 13.70
CA SER A 126 14.90 -0.25 14.36
C SER A 126 14.91 -1.78 14.29
N LEU A 127 15.39 -2.36 13.19
CA LEU A 127 15.45 -3.82 13.02
C LEU A 127 16.82 -4.43 13.33
N GLY A 128 17.83 -3.61 13.64
CA GLY A 128 19.20 -4.08 13.86
C GLY A 128 19.87 -4.72 12.63
N ILE A 129 19.52 -4.26 11.42
CA ILE A 129 19.99 -4.82 10.14
C ILE A 129 20.98 -3.90 9.42
N ASP A 130 21.75 -4.47 8.48
CA ASP A 130 22.68 -3.71 7.66
C ASP A 130 22.09 -3.38 6.28
N MET A 131 21.74 -2.10 6.08
CA MET A 131 21.27 -1.56 4.80
C MET A 131 22.23 -0.51 4.21
N ASN A 132 23.52 -0.55 4.57
CA ASN A 132 24.47 0.54 4.25
C ASN A 132 24.72 0.74 2.75
N THR A 133 24.59 -0.32 1.95
CA THR A 133 24.83 -0.24 0.49
C THR A 133 23.76 -1.00 -0.28
N PRO A 134 23.47 -0.58 -1.54
CA PRO A 134 22.55 -1.33 -2.40
C PRO A 134 22.96 -2.79 -2.58
N LYS A 135 24.27 -3.07 -2.65
CA LYS A 135 24.78 -4.45 -2.78
C LYS A 135 24.36 -5.31 -1.58
N LYS A 136 24.61 -4.83 -0.36
CA LYS A 136 24.22 -5.55 0.87
C LYS A 136 22.71 -5.78 0.96
N ILE A 137 21.93 -4.76 0.60
CA ILE A 137 20.47 -4.86 0.56
C ILE A 137 20.04 -5.98 -0.41
N MET A 138 20.59 -5.99 -1.62
CA MET A 138 20.21 -6.99 -2.62
C MET A 138 20.67 -8.41 -2.25
N GLU A 139 21.86 -8.54 -1.66
CA GLU A 139 22.35 -9.82 -1.11
C GLU A 139 21.40 -10.32 -0.01
N ALA A 140 21.05 -9.48 0.97
CA ALA A 140 20.16 -9.86 2.05
C ALA A 140 18.76 -10.25 1.55
N ILE A 141 18.22 -9.55 0.54
CA ILE A 141 16.94 -9.93 -0.10
C ILE A 141 17.07 -11.28 -0.82
N THR A 142 18.16 -11.49 -1.57
CA THR A 142 18.40 -12.72 -2.34
C THR A 142 18.54 -13.94 -1.43
N TYR A 143 19.26 -13.77 -0.31
CA TYR A 143 19.48 -14.81 0.68
C TYR A 143 18.39 -14.87 1.76
N GLN A 144 17.35 -14.04 1.66
CA GLN A 144 16.21 -13.99 2.59
C GLN A 144 16.61 -13.77 4.06
N GLU A 145 17.70 -13.05 4.31
CA GLU A 145 18.29 -12.87 5.65
C GLU A 145 17.38 -12.16 6.65
N TRP A 146 16.43 -11.37 6.13
CA TRP A 146 15.54 -10.55 6.95
C TRP A 146 14.17 -11.17 7.20
N ILE A 147 13.88 -12.33 6.62
CA ILE A 147 12.64 -13.07 6.91
C ILE A 147 12.72 -13.65 8.32
N GLY A 148 11.64 -13.52 9.08
CA GLY A 148 11.55 -13.95 10.48
C GLY A 148 12.08 -12.93 11.49
N LEU A 149 12.49 -11.74 11.05
CA LEU A 149 12.78 -10.65 11.99
C LEU A 149 11.47 -10.19 12.66
N GLU A 150 11.50 -10.12 13.98
CA GLU A 150 10.39 -9.62 14.78
C GLU A 150 10.50 -8.10 14.97
N ALA A 151 9.36 -7.42 14.94
CA ALA A 151 9.26 -5.99 15.13
C ALA A 151 7.90 -5.58 15.70
N ASP A 152 7.85 -4.44 16.36
CA ASP A 152 6.61 -3.82 16.77
C ASP A 152 6.18 -2.78 15.71
N LEU A 153 4.97 -2.92 15.18
CA LEU A 153 4.37 -2.00 14.22
C LEU A 153 3.46 -1.02 14.93
N LYS A 154 3.75 0.28 14.80
CA LYS A 154 2.79 1.32 15.14
C LYS A 154 1.82 1.48 13.98
N LEU A 155 0.61 0.94 14.14
CA LEU A 155 -0.47 1.02 13.17
C LEU A 155 -1.35 2.23 13.45
N ARG A 156 -1.81 2.87 12.37
CA ARG A 156 -2.87 3.88 12.41
C ARG A 156 -3.99 3.51 11.45
N VAL A 157 -5.21 3.89 11.80
CA VAL A 157 -6.34 3.88 10.88
C VAL A 157 -6.37 5.22 10.17
N ARG A 158 -6.49 5.20 8.84
CA ARG A 158 -6.65 6.39 8.00
C ARG A 158 -7.86 6.23 7.10
N GLU A 159 -8.56 7.32 6.85
CA GLU A 159 -9.58 7.37 5.81
C GLU A 159 -8.95 7.80 4.48
N TYR A 160 -9.24 7.06 3.42
CA TYR A 160 -8.83 7.39 2.06
C TYR A 160 -9.99 7.11 1.11
N GLN A 161 -10.47 8.16 0.43
CA GLN A 161 -11.59 8.07 -0.51
C GLN A 161 -12.84 7.39 0.10
N GLY A 162 -13.18 7.74 1.35
CA GLY A 162 -14.33 7.17 2.07
C GLY A 162 -14.15 5.75 2.60
N ARG A 163 -12.94 5.17 2.46
CA ARG A 163 -12.61 3.84 3.00
C ARG A 163 -11.63 3.96 4.16
N MET A 164 -11.89 3.21 5.22
CA MET A 164 -10.95 3.05 6.33
C MET A 164 -9.88 2.04 5.94
N LEU A 165 -8.61 2.39 6.17
CA LEU A 165 -7.45 1.56 5.87
C LEU A 165 -6.47 1.62 7.02
N ASN A 166 -5.78 0.52 7.26
CA ASN A 166 -4.60 0.53 8.11
C ASN A 166 -3.36 1.01 7.35
N ASP A 167 -2.48 1.69 8.06
CA ASP A 167 -1.19 2.16 7.57
C ASP A 167 -0.14 1.95 8.67
N ILE A 168 1.07 1.54 8.28
CA ILE A 168 2.19 1.44 9.23
C ILE A 168 2.79 2.83 9.38
N GLU A 169 2.59 3.45 10.54
CA GLU A 169 3.17 4.75 10.85
C GLU A 169 4.68 4.63 11.10
N LYS A 170 5.09 3.59 11.84
CA LYS A 170 6.48 3.36 12.21
C LYS A 170 6.74 1.89 12.54
N VAL A 171 7.93 1.41 12.16
CA VAL A 171 8.50 0.13 12.62
C VAL A 171 9.44 0.41 13.80
N ILE A 172 9.23 -0.33 14.89
CA ILE A 172 9.88 -0.16 16.19
C ILE A 172 10.59 -1.50 16.52
N PRO A 173 11.75 -1.47 17.20
CA PRO A 173 12.34 -2.69 17.74
C PRO A 173 11.32 -3.49 18.55
N ALA A 174 11.28 -4.82 18.34
CA ALA A 174 10.50 -5.71 19.18
C ALA A 174 10.93 -5.59 20.66
N ARG A 175 9.97 -5.67 21.57
CA ARG A 175 10.19 -5.55 23.03
C ARG A 175 10.33 -6.89 23.72
#